data_AF-A0A291BA51-F1
#
_entry.id   AF-A0A291BA51-F1
#
_cell.length_a   1.000
_cell.length_b   1.000
_cell.length_c   1.000
_cell.angle_alpha   90.00
_cell.angle_beta   90.00
_cell.angle_gamma   90.00
#
_symmetry.space_group_name_H-M   'P 1'
#
loop_
_entity.id
_entity.type
_entity.pdbx_description
1 polymer ?
#
loop_
_entity_poly.entity_id
_entity_poly.type
_entity_poly.pdbx_seq_one_letter_code
_entity_poly.pdbx_strand_id
1 'polypeptide(L)'
;MAWINILIFVSIGIVIGSCIARLTMRNNAQQKNLKKELKQSRYELEQYRQKFSDHFTQSAELLDNISRDYTKLYQRMAITSEELIPHLPEQDNPFVKRISELSDMTTGSEENTTQGPPRDYSDQATGLLKDATKTNKGD
;
A
#
# COMPACT_ATOMS: atom_id res chain seq x y z
N MET A 1 -3.46 50.79 52.85
CA MET A 1 -3.55 51.43 51.51
C MET A 1 -3.22 50.48 50.34
N ALA A 2 -2.16 49.65 50.40
CA ALA A 2 -1.79 48.78 49.27
C ALA A 2 -2.72 47.58 49.00
N TRP A 3 -3.45 47.10 50.01
CA TRP A 3 -4.28 45.88 49.89
C TRP A 3 -5.50 46.07 48.98
N ILE A 4 -6.01 47.30 48.85
CA ILE A 4 -7.15 47.61 47.97
C ILE A 4 -6.78 47.47 46.49
N ASN A 5 -5.54 47.83 46.12
CA ASN A 5 -5.05 47.74 44.75
C ASN A 5 -4.90 46.28 44.33
N ILE A 6 -4.43 45.41 45.23
CA ILE A 6 -4.35 43.96 45.01
C ILE A 6 -5.75 43.39 44.73
N LEU A 7 -6.76 43.82 45.48
CA LEU A 7 -8.14 43.36 45.30
C LEU A 7 -8.68 43.72 43.91
N ILE A 8 -8.33 44.90 43.40
CA ILE A 8 -8.74 45.39 42.07
C ILE A 8 -8.04 44.60 40.95
N PHE A 9 -6.75 44.34 41.06
CA PHE A 9 -6.05 43.52 40.05
C PHE A 9 -6.54 42.07 40.04
N VAL A 10 -6.86 41.50 41.20
CA VAL A 10 -7.43 40.15 41.32
C VAL A 10 -8.82 40.07 40.66
N SER A 11 -9.68 41.08 40.86
CA SER A 11 -11.00 41.08 40.24
C SER A 11 -10.93 41.19 38.71
N ILE A 12 -10.07 42.06 38.19
CA ILE A 12 -9.79 42.15 36.75
C ILE A 12 -9.23 40.83 36.21
N GLY A 13 -8.28 40.22 36.93
CA GLY A 13 -7.67 38.95 36.53
C GLY A 13 -8.69 37.81 36.44
N ILE A 14 -9.65 37.74 37.37
CA ILE A 14 -10.74 36.75 37.34
C ILE A 14 -11.64 36.94 36.12
N VAL A 15 -12.00 38.18 35.80
CA VAL A 15 -12.85 38.48 34.64
C VAL A 15 -12.16 38.10 33.33
N ILE A 16 -10.89 38.49 33.17
CA ILE A 16 -10.10 38.18 31.98
C ILE A 16 -9.84 36.67 31.89
N GLY A 17 -9.45 36.03 32.99
CA GLY A 17 -9.21 34.59 33.05
C GLY A 17 -10.45 33.78 32.70
N SER A 18 -11.61 34.18 33.23
CA SER A 18 -12.91 33.56 32.89
C SER A 18 -13.27 33.76 31.41
N CYS A 19 -12.97 34.92 30.83
CA CYS A 19 -13.22 35.19 29.42
C CYS A 19 -12.37 34.27 28.51
N ILE A 20 -11.07 34.16 28.79
CA ILE A 20 -10.14 33.30 28.04
C ILE A 20 -10.52 31.83 28.18
N ALA A 21 -10.82 31.37 29.40
CA ALA A 21 -11.22 29.98 29.64
C ALA A 21 -12.49 29.59 28.86
N ARG A 22 -13.48 30.49 28.82
CA ARG A 22 -14.73 30.26 28.09
C ARG A 22 -14.53 30.18 26.57
N LEU A 23 -13.62 31.00 26.02
CA LEU A 23 -13.27 30.96 24.60
C LEU A 23 -12.49 29.67 24.24
N THR A 24 -11.53 29.24 25.06
CA THR A 24 -10.75 28.02 24.83
C THR A 24 -11.61 26.75 24.91
N MET A 25 -12.59 26.70 25.83
CA MET A 25 -13.51 25.56 25.96
C MET A 25 -14.32 25.32 24.67
N ARG A 26 -14.69 26.39 23.96
CA ARG A 26 -15.42 26.33 22.67
C ARG A 26 -14.55 25.78 21.53
N ASN A 27 -13.25 26.05 21.56
CA ASN A 27 -12.29 25.54 20.57
C ASN A 27 -12.03 24.02 20.69
N ASN A 28 -12.14 23.45 21.90
CA ASN A 28 -11.99 22.00 22.11
C ASN A 28 -13.04 21.16 21.35
N ALA A 29 -14.21 21.71 21.06
CA ALA A 29 -15.23 21.02 20.26
C ALA A 29 -14.76 20.79 18.81
N GLN A 30 -14.03 21.76 18.24
CA GLN A 30 -13.49 21.62 16.88
C GLN A 30 -12.39 20.56 16.81
N GLN A 31 -11.49 20.50 17.79
CA GLN A 31 -10.48 19.44 17.84
C GLN A 31 -11.07 18.03 18.01
N LYS A 32 -12.19 17.89 18.73
CA LYS A 32 -12.92 16.62 18.84
C LYS A 32 -13.51 16.20 17.49
N ASN A 33 -14.04 17.14 16.71
CA ASN A 33 -14.56 16.86 15.38
C ASN A 33 -13.45 16.44 14.41
N LEU A 34 -12.30 17.14 14.38
CA LEU A 34 -11.16 16.74 13.54
C LEU A 34 -10.63 15.34 13.90
N LYS A 35 -10.51 15.03 15.20
CA LYS A 35 -10.12 13.67 15.65
C LYS A 35 -11.15 12.61 15.27
N LYS A 36 -12.44 12.96 15.27
CA LYS A 36 -13.52 12.07 14.85
C LYS A 36 -13.47 11.80 13.35
N GLU A 37 -13.22 12.83 12.55
CA GLU A 37 -13.09 12.74 11.09
C GLU A 37 -11.88 11.90 10.69
N LEU A 38 -10.72 12.08 11.35
CA LEU A 38 -9.56 11.21 11.16
C LEU A 38 -9.85 9.75 11.52
N LYS A 39 -10.54 9.50 12.64
CA LYS A 39 -10.93 8.14 13.02
C LYS A 39 -11.90 7.51 12.03
N GLN A 40 -12.85 8.30 11.51
CA GLN A 40 -13.81 7.83 10.51
C GLN A 40 -13.10 7.46 9.20
N SER A 41 -12.22 8.33 8.69
CA SER A 41 -11.45 8.05 7.47
C SER A 41 -10.56 6.82 7.63
N ARG A 42 -9.93 6.63 8.80
CA ARG A 42 -9.14 5.42 9.10
C ARG A 42 -10.00 4.17 9.12
N TYR A 43 -11.16 4.24 9.75
CA TYR A 43 -12.12 3.13 9.79
C TYR A 43 -12.63 2.76 8.39
N GLU A 44 -12.97 3.74 7.56
CA GLU A 44 -13.37 3.53 6.17
C GLU A 44 -12.24 2.86 5.38
N LEU A 45 -10.99 3.32 5.54
CA LEU A 45 -9.82 2.72 4.88
C LEU A 45 -9.61 1.26 5.30
N GLU A 46 -9.74 0.95 6.60
CA GLU A 46 -9.65 -0.42 7.12
C GLU A 46 -10.72 -1.33 6.49
N GLN A 47 -11.95 -0.83 6.36
CA GLN A 47 -13.03 -1.57 5.69
C GLN A 47 -12.73 -1.79 4.20
N TYR A 48 -12.16 -0.79 3.51
CA TYR A 48 -11.70 -0.98 2.13
C TYR A 48 -10.62 -2.06 2.05
N ARG A 49 -9.62 -2.05 2.95
CA ARG A 49 -8.56 -3.07 2.95
C ARG A 49 -9.13 -4.48 3.15
N GLN A 50 -10.10 -4.63 4.05
CA GLN A 50 -10.74 -5.92 4.28
C GLN A 50 -11.52 -6.39 3.04
N LYS A 51 -12.30 -5.51 2.42
CA LYS A 51 -13.01 -5.82 1.15
C LYS A 51 -12.05 -6.16 0.00
N PHE A 52 -10.90 -5.48 -0.08
CA PHE A 52 -9.87 -5.79 -1.08
C PHE A 52 -9.26 -7.18 -0.84
N SER A 53 -8.99 -7.56 0.40
CA SER A 53 -8.45 -8.89 0.72
C SER A 53 -9.37 -10.03 0.24
N ASP A 54 -10.68 -9.88 0.51
CA ASP A 54 -11.67 -10.88 0.08
C ASP A 54 -11.80 -10.93 -1.45
N HIS A 55 -11.81 -9.76 -2.13
CA HIS A 55 -11.84 -9.69 -3.60
C HIS A 55 -10.57 -10.24 -4.25
N PHE A 56 -9.38 -10.05 -3.67
CA PHE A 56 -8.14 -10.61 -4.19
C PHE A 56 -8.10 -12.13 -4.04
N THR A 57 -8.65 -12.68 -2.96
CA THR A 57 -8.76 -14.14 -2.77
C THR A 57 -9.65 -14.74 -3.86
N GLN A 58 -10.84 -14.19 -4.07
CA GLN A 58 -11.75 -14.62 -5.13
C GLN A 58 -11.17 -14.39 -6.54
N SER A 59 -10.44 -13.30 -6.74
CA SER A 59 -9.78 -13.01 -8.03
C SER A 59 -8.62 -13.96 -8.30
N ALA A 60 -7.88 -14.39 -7.28
CA ALA A 60 -6.82 -15.39 -7.42
C ALA A 60 -7.39 -16.75 -7.83
N GLU A 61 -8.53 -17.16 -7.26
CA GLU A 61 -9.25 -18.37 -7.68
C GLU A 61 -9.73 -18.27 -9.15
N LEU A 62 -10.30 -17.12 -9.55
CA LEU A 62 -10.70 -16.91 -10.94
C LEU A 62 -9.49 -16.86 -11.89
N LEU A 63 -8.38 -16.26 -11.45
CA LEU A 63 -7.13 -16.19 -12.21
C LEU A 63 -6.51 -17.58 -12.40
N ASP A 64 -6.57 -18.46 -11.41
CA ASP A 64 -6.13 -19.86 -11.55
C ASP A 64 -6.92 -20.58 -12.66
N ASN A 65 -8.25 -20.40 -12.68
CA ASN A 65 -9.09 -20.96 -13.73
C ASN A 65 -8.72 -20.43 -15.12
N ILE A 66 -8.49 -19.11 -15.25
CA ILE A 66 -8.04 -18.49 -16.50
C ILE A 66 -6.66 -19.00 -16.91
N SER A 67 -5.73 -19.14 -15.97
CA SER A 67 -4.37 -19.64 -16.23
C SER A 67 -4.41 -21.05 -16.80
N ARG A 68 -5.25 -21.92 -16.21
CA ARG A 68 -5.48 -23.28 -16.71
C ARG A 68 -6.06 -23.28 -18.12
N ASP A 69 -7.07 -22.45 -18.37
CA ASP A 69 -7.71 -22.39 -19.69
C ASP A 69 -6.81 -21.75 -20.75
N TYR A 70 -5.98 -20.80 -20.38
CA TYR A 70 -4.93 -20.22 -21.23
C TYR A 70 -3.90 -21.30 -21.63
N THR A 71 -3.47 -22.14 -20.69
CA THR A 71 -2.55 -23.25 -20.96
C THR A 71 -3.17 -24.26 -21.91
N LYS A 72 -4.43 -24.65 -21.69
CA LYS A 72 -5.17 -25.58 -22.58
C LYS A 72 -5.31 -25.01 -23.99
N LEU A 73 -5.58 -23.72 -24.11
CA LEU A 73 -5.69 -23.05 -25.40
C LEU A 73 -4.37 -23.16 -26.17
N TYR A 74 -3.23 -22.90 -25.50
CA TYR A 74 -1.91 -23.07 -26.11
C TYR A 74 -1.64 -24.50 -26.52
N GLN A 75 -1.94 -25.47 -25.65
CA GLN A 75 -1.77 -26.89 -25.95
C GLN A 75 -2.59 -27.29 -27.19
N ARG A 76 -3.84 -26.81 -27.28
CA ARG A 76 -4.68 -27.07 -28.46
C ARG A 76 -4.11 -26.43 -29.71
N MET A 77 -3.62 -25.20 -29.64
CA MET A 77 -3.01 -24.52 -30.79
C MET A 77 -1.74 -25.23 -31.28
N ALA A 78 -0.92 -25.78 -30.37
CA ALA A 78 0.24 -26.58 -30.75
C ALA A 78 -0.15 -27.90 -31.44
N ILE A 79 -1.13 -28.63 -30.91
CA ILE A 79 -1.63 -29.87 -31.52
C ILE A 79 -2.28 -29.58 -32.89
N THR A 80 -3.12 -28.54 -32.97
CA THR A 80 -3.77 -28.14 -34.21
C THR A 80 -2.76 -27.63 -35.24
N SER A 81 -1.66 -26.96 -34.83
CA SER A 81 -0.63 -26.53 -35.79
C SER A 81 0.19 -27.70 -36.32
N GLU A 82 0.46 -28.72 -35.49
CA GLU A 82 1.07 -29.99 -35.92
C GLU A 82 0.18 -30.73 -36.93
N GLU A 83 -1.14 -30.77 -36.68
CA GLU A 83 -2.11 -31.41 -37.58
C GLU A 83 -2.29 -30.65 -38.91
N LEU A 84 -2.36 -29.31 -38.88
CA LEU A 84 -2.55 -28.51 -40.10
C LEU A 84 -1.26 -28.34 -40.91
N ILE A 85 -0.09 -28.50 -40.29
CA ILE A 85 1.21 -28.28 -40.94
C ILE A 85 2.15 -29.48 -40.66
N PRO A 86 1.87 -30.65 -41.26
CA PRO A 86 2.58 -31.91 -40.96
C PRO A 86 4.06 -31.95 -41.41
N HIS A 87 4.55 -30.90 -42.08
CA HIS A 87 5.92 -30.80 -42.58
C HIS A 87 6.74 -29.67 -41.94
N LEU A 88 6.24 -29.05 -40.87
CA LEU A 88 7.01 -28.05 -40.13
C LEU A 88 7.94 -28.74 -39.12
N PRO A 89 9.26 -28.47 -39.11
CA PRO A 89 10.12 -28.96 -38.05
C PRO A 89 9.64 -28.40 -36.70
N GLU A 90 9.64 -29.23 -35.65
CA GLU A 90 9.18 -28.85 -34.29
C GLU A 90 9.86 -27.58 -33.76
N GLN A 91 11.07 -27.30 -34.25
CA GLN A 91 11.87 -26.12 -33.92
C GLN A 91 11.29 -24.78 -34.45
N ASP A 92 10.50 -24.82 -35.53
CA ASP A 92 9.84 -23.68 -36.16
C ASP A 92 8.40 -23.46 -35.66
N ASN A 93 7.87 -24.34 -34.80
CA ASN A 93 6.53 -24.17 -34.24
C ASN A 93 6.57 -23.17 -33.06
N PRO A 94 6.03 -21.95 -33.21
CA PRO A 94 6.10 -20.93 -32.16
C PRO A 94 5.26 -21.28 -30.92
N PHE A 95 4.36 -22.26 -31.02
CA PHE A 95 3.49 -22.67 -29.93
C PHE A 95 4.16 -23.67 -28.98
N VAL A 96 5.08 -24.51 -29.47
CA VAL A 96 5.77 -25.54 -28.67
C VAL A 96 6.72 -24.91 -27.64
N LYS A 97 7.48 -23.87 -28.03
CA LYS A 97 8.39 -23.15 -27.12
C LYS A 97 7.65 -22.54 -25.92
N ARG A 98 6.50 -21.91 -26.18
CA ARG A 98 5.69 -21.26 -25.14
C ARG A 98 5.04 -22.25 -24.17
N ILE A 99 4.72 -23.46 -24.62
CA ILE A 99 4.21 -24.53 -23.74
C ILE A 99 5.30 -25.01 -22.79
N SER A 100 6.55 -25.20 -23.29
CA SER A 100 7.68 -25.59 -22.42
C SER A 100 7.93 -24.53 -21.35
N GLU A 101 7.95 -23.24 -21.71
CA GLU A 101 8.11 -22.14 -20.75
C GLU A 101 6.98 -22.09 -19.71
N LEU A 102 5.72 -22.26 -20.14
CA LEU A 102 4.59 -22.30 -19.21
C LEU A 102 4.64 -23.51 -18.27
N SER A 103 5.05 -24.67 -18.79
CA SER A 103 5.20 -25.91 -18.02
C SER A 103 6.31 -25.76 -16.98
N ASP A 104 7.43 -25.16 -17.34
CA ASP A 104 8.54 -24.89 -16.42
C ASP A 104 8.16 -23.87 -15.34
N MET A 105 7.40 -22.83 -15.68
CA MET A 105 6.89 -21.86 -14.69
C MET A 105 5.90 -22.49 -13.71
N THR A 106 5.10 -23.47 -14.14
CA THR A 106 4.09 -24.12 -13.28
C THR A 106 4.71 -25.23 -12.41
N THR A 107 5.80 -25.85 -12.88
CA THR A 107 6.46 -26.99 -12.21
C THR A 107 7.67 -26.56 -11.36
N GLY A 108 8.21 -25.36 -11.57
CA GLY A 108 9.40 -24.82 -10.91
C GLY A 108 9.17 -23.97 -9.66
N SER A 109 8.12 -24.23 -8.87
CA SER A 109 7.94 -23.57 -7.55
C SER A 109 8.88 -24.13 -6.47
N GLU A 110 10.17 -24.30 -6.77
CA GLU A 110 11.23 -24.56 -5.79
C GLU A 110 12.56 -24.13 -6.42
N GLU A 111 12.76 -22.82 -6.68
CA GLU A 111 14.06 -22.15 -6.52
C GLU A 111 13.99 -20.65 -6.87
N ASN A 112 14.18 -19.83 -5.83
CA ASN A 112 14.78 -18.49 -5.83
C ASN A 112 14.98 -17.81 -7.19
N THR A 113 14.05 -16.94 -7.60
CA THR A 113 14.47 -15.67 -8.21
C THR A 113 13.47 -14.57 -7.91
N THR A 114 13.95 -13.55 -7.21
CA THR A 114 13.31 -12.27 -6.97
C THR A 114 12.88 -11.60 -8.28
N GLN A 115 11.70 -11.93 -8.80
CA GLN A 115 11.03 -11.17 -9.87
C GLN A 115 9.80 -10.47 -9.30
N GLY A 116 10.05 -9.51 -8.41
CA GLY A 116 9.05 -8.51 -8.06
C GLY A 116 8.91 -7.46 -9.18
N PRO A 117 7.82 -6.68 -9.21
CA PRO A 117 7.69 -5.55 -10.12
C PRO A 117 8.91 -4.60 -9.99
N PRO A 118 9.24 -3.82 -11.05
CA PRO A 118 10.40 -2.93 -11.03
C PRO A 118 10.35 -2.07 -9.77
N ARG A 119 11.41 -2.15 -8.95
CA ARG A 119 11.56 -1.28 -7.78
C ARG A 119 11.85 0.13 -8.28
N ASP A 120 10.80 0.87 -8.60
CA ASP A 120 10.85 2.26 -9.06
C ASP A 120 11.03 3.27 -7.90
N TYR A 121 11.48 2.80 -6.74
CA TYR A 121 11.79 3.61 -5.59
C TYR A 121 13.29 3.54 -5.36
N SER A 122 13.99 4.65 -5.61
CA SER A 122 15.36 4.81 -5.15
C SER A 122 15.37 4.69 -3.62
N ASP A 123 15.81 3.55 -3.10
CA ASP A 123 16.01 3.33 -1.64
C ASP A 123 17.06 4.27 -1.03
N GLN A 124 17.67 5.12 -1.86
CA GLN A 124 18.64 6.12 -1.46
C GLN A 124 17.97 7.50 -1.51
N ALA A 125 17.90 8.15 -0.34
CA ALA A 125 17.42 9.53 -0.21
C ALA A 125 18.23 10.46 -1.11
N THR A 126 17.74 10.71 -2.32
CA THR A 126 18.30 11.72 -3.22
C THR A 126 17.74 13.06 -2.77
N GLY A 127 18.39 13.65 -1.78
CA GLY A 127 18.08 14.97 -1.27
C GLY A 127 19.37 15.68 -0.87
N LEU A 128 19.49 16.95 -1.25
CA LEU A 128 20.61 17.84 -0.91
C LEU A 128 20.72 18.13 0.60
N LEU A 129 19.81 17.58 1.40
CA LEU A 129 19.77 17.69 2.86
C LEU A 129 20.09 16.33 3.47
N LYS A 130 21.37 15.95 3.44
CA LYS A 130 21.91 15.00 4.41
C LYS A 130 22.06 15.75 5.73
N ASP A 131 20.97 15.77 6.49
CA ASP A 131 20.99 16.27 7.85
C ASP A 131 21.91 15.40 8.71
N ALA A 132 22.99 16.06 9.12
CA ALA A 132 23.74 15.85 10.34
C ALA A 132 23.04 14.96 11.38
N THR A 133 23.34 13.65 11.33
CA THR A 133 23.09 12.76 12.46
C THR A 133 24.39 12.06 12.84
N LYS A 134 24.96 12.62 13.91
CA LYS A 134 26.00 12.10 14.79
C LYS A 134 26.01 10.58 14.88
N THR A 135 27.19 9.96 14.72
CA THR A 135 27.57 8.79 15.52
C THR A 135 29.04 8.87 15.92
N ASN A 136 29.25 9.12 17.21
CA ASN A 136 30.42 8.73 17.99
C ASN A 136 30.60 7.20 17.91
N LYS A 137 31.79 6.71 17.51
CA LYS A 137 32.45 5.50 18.06
C LYS A 137 33.90 5.39 17.54
N GLY A 138 34.79 4.85 18.37
CA GLY A 138 36.26 4.70 18.23
C GLY A 138 36.76 4.17 16.88
N ASP A 139 38.03 4.33 16.54
CA ASP A 139 39.23 4.15 17.37
C ASP A 139 40.14 5.38 17.53
#